data_AF-A0A5C1QS19-F1
#
_entry.id   AF-A0A5C1QS19-F1
#
_cell.length_a   1.000
_cell.length_b   1.000
_cell.length_c   1.000
_cell.angle_alpha   90.00
_cell.angle_beta   90.00
_cell.angle_gamma   90.00
#
_symmetry.space_group_name_H-M   'P 1'
#
loop_
_entity.id
_entity.type
_entity.pdbx_description
1 polymer ?
#
loop_
_entity_poly.entity_id
_entity_poly.type
_entity_poly.pdbx_seq_one_letter_code
_entity_poly.pdbx_strand_id
1 'polypeptide(L)'
;MGKPDNFNSDDLKPVIERLIDQVKNQEDPDVLKSYKKAFKKQVPFALRSWVTAYMLKEMGQKRKGSSRSIADGTSLFVSIGRNRKVFPKDLVHLFVNTGKVERENIGDIKILDNYSFITISQAAAANAIDNLDGIDYRGRKLTVNLAKKKTVS
;
A
#
# COMPACT_ATOMS: atom_id res chain seq x y z
N MET A 1 21.70 -15.31 15.78
CA MET A 1 22.23 -14.84 14.47
C MET A 1 21.06 -14.75 13.50
N GLY A 2 20.65 -13.55 13.07
CA GLY A 2 19.59 -13.39 12.07
C GLY A 2 20.05 -13.85 10.68
N LYS A 3 19.14 -14.41 9.87
CA LYS A 3 19.40 -14.75 8.46
C LYS A 3 19.93 -13.52 7.71
N PRO A 4 20.87 -13.69 6.74
CA PRO A 4 21.30 -12.57 5.91
C PRO A 4 20.11 -12.03 5.12
N ASP A 5 19.88 -10.72 5.25
CA ASP A 5 18.88 -10.02 4.45
C ASP A 5 19.29 -10.12 2.96
N ASN A 6 18.48 -10.77 2.12
CA ASN A 6 18.66 -10.82 0.67
C ASN A 6 18.21 -9.48 0.05
N PHE A 7 18.94 -8.42 0.39
CA PHE A 7 18.62 -7.04 0.00
C PHE A 7 19.18 -6.75 -1.41
N ASN A 8 18.30 -6.47 -2.36
CA ASN A 8 18.69 -5.99 -3.70
C ASN A 8 18.65 -4.46 -3.74
N SER A 9 19.71 -3.82 -4.22
CA SER A 9 19.77 -2.36 -4.43
C SER A 9 18.67 -1.85 -5.37
N ASP A 10 18.19 -2.68 -6.30
CA ASP A 10 17.12 -2.32 -7.23
C ASP A 10 15.78 -2.09 -6.52
N ASP A 11 15.56 -2.72 -5.36
CA ASP A 11 14.36 -2.54 -4.55
C ASP A 11 14.28 -1.15 -3.91
N LEU A 12 15.41 -0.46 -3.75
CA LEU A 12 15.45 0.90 -3.21
C LEU A 12 15.10 1.97 -4.24
N LYS A 13 15.40 1.73 -5.52
CA LYS A 13 15.23 2.73 -6.58
C LYS A 13 13.82 3.38 -6.56
N PRO A 14 12.71 2.64 -6.58
CA PRO A 14 11.37 3.24 -6.56
C PRO A 14 11.04 3.95 -5.23
N VAL A 15 11.68 3.56 -4.12
CA VAL A 15 11.52 4.24 -2.83
C VAL A 15 12.21 5.59 -2.87
N ILE A 16 13.45 5.63 -3.34
CA ILE A 16 14.27 6.84 -3.41
C ILE A 16 13.67 7.85 -4.40
N GLU A 17 13.25 7.41 -5.58
CA GLU A 17 12.60 8.27 -6.57
C GLU A 17 11.34 8.95 -6.00
N ARG A 18 10.50 8.18 -5.28
CA ARG A 18 9.33 8.73 -4.60
C ARG A 18 9.72 9.74 -3.51
N LEU A 19 10.71 9.44 -2.69
CA LEU A 19 11.14 10.37 -1.63
C LEU A 19 11.68 11.67 -2.21
N ILE A 20 12.43 11.61 -3.32
CA ILE A 20 12.91 12.80 -4.04
C ILE A 20 11.74 13.64 -4.56
N ASP A 21 10.73 13.01 -5.17
CA ASP A 21 9.54 13.70 -5.64
C ASP A 21 8.80 14.43 -4.51
N GLN A 22 8.58 13.75 -3.38
CA GLN A 22 7.91 14.36 -2.22
C GLN A 22 8.69 15.56 -1.68
N VAL A 23 10.02 15.42 -1.53
CA VAL A 23 10.88 16.51 -1.05
C VAL A 23 10.88 17.71 -2.00
N LYS A 24 10.82 17.48 -3.31
CA LYS A 24 10.87 18.57 -4.31
C LYS A 24 9.53 19.26 -4.51
N ASN A 25 8.44 18.50 -4.47
CA ASN A 25 7.15 18.95 -5.01
C ASN A 25 6.02 18.99 -3.98
N GLN A 26 6.18 18.41 -2.78
CA GLN A 26 5.07 18.26 -1.82
C GLN A 26 5.38 18.82 -0.43
N GLU A 27 6.64 18.89 -0.03
CA GLU A 27 7.05 19.29 1.33
C GLU A 27 7.53 20.75 1.40
N ASP A 28 7.30 21.37 2.56
CA ASP A 28 7.79 22.71 2.88
C ASP A 28 9.29 22.67 3.29
N PRO A 29 10.18 23.44 2.62
CA PRO A 29 11.60 23.49 2.94
C PRO A 29 11.93 23.84 4.40
N ASP A 30 11.15 24.72 5.05
CA ASP A 30 11.42 25.16 6.42
C ASP A 30 11.05 24.09 7.45
N VAL A 31 10.00 23.33 7.17
CA VAL A 31 9.65 22.13 7.93
C VAL A 31 10.79 21.11 7.83
N LEU A 32 11.25 20.78 6.62
CA LEU A 32 12.35 19.84 6.41
C LEU A 32 13.66 20.29 7.06
N LYS A 33 13.95 21.60 7.05
CA LYS A 33 15.12 22.19 7.71
C LYS A 33 15.07 21.96 9.22
N SER A 34 13.89 22.07 9.83
CA SER A 34 13.68 21.83 11.26
C SER A 34 13.93 20.37 11.63
N TYR A 35 13.39 19.42 10.85
CA TYR A 35 13.68 17.99 11.00
C TYR A 35 15.17 17.67 10.83
N LYS A 36 15.83 18.26 9.82
CA LYS A 36 17.28 18.10 9.59
C LYS A 36 18.09 18.58 10.79
N LYS A 37 17.72 19.71 11.39
CA LYS A 37 18.39 20.27 12.58
C LYS A 37 18.21 19.34 13.80
N ALA A 38 16.99 18.88 14.05
CA ALA A 38 16.70 17.95 15.14
C ALA A 38 17.49 16.64 15.00
N PHE A 39 17.48 16.04 13.81
CA PHE A 39 18.25 14.83 13.51
C PHE A 39 19.74 15.03 13.74
N LYS A 40 20.33 16.12 13.24
CA LYS A 40 21.76 16.43 13.44
C LYS A 40 22.14 16.61 14.90
N LYS A 41 21.23 17.16 15.72
CA LYS A 41 21.44 17.36 17.16
C LYS A 41 21.44 16.03 17.92
N GLN A 42 20.62 15.07 17.49
CA GLN A 42 20.48 13.78 18.15
C GLN A 42 21.45 12.72 17.63
N VAL A 43 21.90 12.82 16.38
CA VAL A 43 22.73 11.80 15.73
C VAL A 43 24.15 12.30 15.49
N PRO A 44 25.18 11.65 16.09
CA PRO A 44 26.59 11.94 15.83
C PRO A 44 26.93 11.87 14.33
N PHE A 45 27.85 12.71 13.86
CA PHE A 45 28.18 12.82 12.42
C PHE A 45 28.47 11.47 11.76
N ALA A 46 29.28 10.62 12.42
CA ALA A 46 29.66 9.30 11.91
C ALA A 46 28.48 8.31 11.77
N LEU A 47 27.38 8.51 12.51
CA LEU A 47 26.23 7.59 12.51
C LEU A 47 25.10 8.02 11.58
N ARG A 48 25.13 9.24 11.03
CA ARG A 48 24.00 9.77 10.24
C ARG A 48 23.68 8.92 9.02
N SER A 49 24.70 8.45 8.30
CA SER A 49 24.53 7.55 7.16
C SER A 49 23.94 6.20 7.61
N TRP A 50 24.51 5.59 8.66
CA TRP A 50 24.06 4.30 9.19
C TRP A 50 22.63 4.34 9.74
N VAL A 51 22.27 5.39 10.46
CA VAL A 51 20.90 5.61 10.95
C VAL A 51 19.95 5.80 9.78
N THR A 52 20.34 6.53 8.73
CA THR A 52 19.51 6.70 7.51
C THR A 52 19.33 5.35 6.80
N ALA A 53 20.38 4.56 6.66
CA ALA A 53 20.32 3.21 6.09
C ALA A 53 19.40 2.29 6.92
N TYR A 54 19.49 2.36 8.25
CA TYR A 54 18.64 1.60 9.15
C TYR A 54 17.17 2.04 9.06
N MET A 55 16.89 3.35 8.99
CA MET A 55 15.53 3.87 8.76
C MET A 55 14.96 3.39 7.43
N LEU A 56 15.76 3.43 6.35
CA LEU A 56 15.35 2.91 5.03
C LEU A 56 15.07 1.41 5.08
N LYS A 57 15.89 0.63 5.80
CA LYS A 57 15.68 -0.80 6.03
C LYS A 57 14.37 -1.06 6.75
N GLU A 58 14.10 -0.37 7.86
CA GLU A 58 12.85 -0.49 8.64
C GLU A 58 11.62 -0.09 7.81
N MET A 59 11.73 0.98 7.01
CA MET A 59 10.68 1.40 6.08
C MET A 59 10.42 0.37 4.96
N GLY A 60 11.47 -0.31 4.49
CA GLY A 60 11.39 -1.39 3.52
C GLY A 60 10.75 -2.65 4.12
N GLN A 61 11.09 -3.01 5.36
CA GLN A 61 10.53 -4.18 6.05
C GLN A 61 9.04 -4.03 6.36
N LYS A 62 8.55 -2.82 6.70
CA LYS A 62 7.11 -2.56 6.88
C LYS A 62 6.27 -2.74 5.61
N ARG A 63 6.87 -2.70 4.40
CA ARG A 63 6.15 -3.07 3.17
C ARG A 63 5.95 -4.57 3.02
N LYS A 64 6.76 -5.39 3.71
CA LYS A 64 6.62 -6.85 3.78
C LYS A 64 5.77 -7.30 4.99
N GLY A 65 5.39 -6.37 5.88
CA GLY A 65 4.87 -6.67 7.23
C GLY A 65 3.49 -6.10 7.58
N SER A 66 2.63 -5.79 6.59
CA SER A 66 1.20 -5.53 6.83
C SER A 66 0.34 -6.09 5.69
N SER A 67 0.83 -7.07 4.95
CA SER A 67 -0.07 -7.99 4.27
C SER A 67 -0.70 -8.83 5.35
N ARG A 68 -1.97 -8.58 5.68
CA ARG A 68 -2.78 -9.62 6.31
C ARG A 68 -2.96 -10.68 5.22
N SER A 69 -2.05 -11.65 5.19
CA SER A 69 -2.19 -12.80 4.32
C SER A 69 -3.33 -13.65 4.88
N ILE A 70 -4.47 -13.63 4.20
CA ILE A 70 -5.61 -14.49 4.51
C ILE A 70 -5.32 -15.85 3.89
N ALA A 71 -5.33 -16.92 4.71
CA ALA A 71 -4.94 -18.27 4.29
C ALA A 71 -5.80 -18.80 3.12
N ASP A 72 -7.09 -18.47 3.12
CA ASP A 72 -8.09 -18.76 2.08
C ASP A 72 -8.43 -17.52 1.22
N GLY A 73 -7.51 -16.56 1.14
CA GLY A 73 -7.77 -15.28 0.48
C GLY A 73 -7.98 -15.42 -1.03
N THR A 74 -9.10 -14.89 -1.53
CA THR A 74 -9.33 -14.66 -2.96
C THR A 74 -9.17 -13.19 -3.31
N SER A 75 -8.63 -12.89 -4.48
CA SER A 75 -8.43 -11.51 -4.94
C SER A 75 -9.61 -11.05 -5.78
N LEU A 76 -10.16 -9.88 -5.46
CA LEU A 76 -11.15 -9.18 -6.26
C LEU A 76 -10.52 -8.06 -7.07
N PHE A 77 -10.94 -7.92 -8.32
CA PHE A 77 -10.71 -6.75 -9.16
C PHE A 77 -11.75 -5.68 -8.84
N VAL A 78 -11.30 -4.43 -8.73
CA VAL A 78 -12.17 -3.26 -8.56
C VAL A 78 -11.78 -2.23 -9.62
N SER A 79 -12.73 -1.78 -10.44
CA SER A 79 -12.49 -0.84 -11.56
C SER A 79 -12.23 0.62 -11.15
N ILE A 80 -11.53 0.82 -10.03
CA ILE A 80 -11.08 2.14 -9.59
C ILE A 80 -9.67 2.09 -9.01
N GLY A 81 -8.89 3.14 -9.25
CA GLY A 81 -7.49 3.22 -8.85
C GLY A 81 -7.01 4.64 -8.58
N ARG A 82 -5.68 4.81 -8.59
CA ARG A 82 -4.97 6.03 -8.18
C ARG A 82 -5.39 7.29 -8.96
N ASN A 83 -5.70 7.18 -10.25
CA ASN A 83 -6.14 8.31 -11.08
C ASN A 83 -7.44 8.95 -10.58
N ARG A 84 -8.23 8.20 -9.79
CA ARG A 84 -9.44 8.72 -9.13
C ARG A 84 -9.20 9.08 -7.67
N LYS A 85 -7.93 9.27 -7.27
CA LYS A 85 -7.46 9.58 -5.91
C LYS A 85 -7.89 8.52 -4.88
N VAL A 86 -7.99 7.25 -5.28
CA VAL A 86 -8.34 6.15 -4.37
C VAL A 86 -7.08 5.67 -3.64
N PHE A 87 -7.18 5.58 -2.32
CA PHE A 87 -6.12 5.13 -1.43
C PHE A 87 -6.55 3.86 -0.66
N PRO A 88 -5.63 3.10 -0.04
CA PRO A 88 -5.99 1.84 0.62
C PRO A 88 -7.07 1.98 1.69
N LYS A 89 -7.06 3.09 2.44
CA LYS A 89 -8.09 3.41 3.44
C LYS A 89 -9.49 3.55 2.83
N ASP A 90 -9.58 4.08 1.61
CA ASP A 90 -10.85 4.25 0.92
C ASP A 90 -11.45 2.90 0.54
N LEU A 91 -10.62 1.97 0.06
CA LEU A 91 -11.05 0.61 -0.29
C LEU A 91 -11.44 -0.18 0.95
N VAL A 92 -10.70 -0.08 2.05
CA VAL A 92 -11.11 -0.68 3.33
C VAL A 92 -12.48 -0.14 3.75
N HIS A 93 -12.67 1.18 3.74
CA HIS A 93 -13.96 1.77 4.10
C HIS A 93 -15.11 1.31 3.19
N LEU A 94 -14.87 1.25 1.88
CA LEU A 94 -15.87 0.82 0.91
C LEU A 94 -16.31 -0.62 1.16
N PHE A 95 -15.34 -1.53 1.35
CA PHE A 95 -15.60 -2.95 1.57
C PHE A 95 -16.27 -3.22 2.92
N VAL A 96 -15.93 -2.47 3.96
CA VAL A 96 -16.58 -2.61 5.28
C VAL A 96 -18.01 -2.06 5.25
N ASN A 97 -18.18 -0.82 4.79
CA ASN A 97 -19.47 -0.12 4.93
C ASN A 97 -20.51 -0.61 3.90
N THR A 98 -20.08 -0.77 2.65
CA THR A 98 -20.96 -1.09 1.52
C THR A 98 -20.88 -2.59 1.20
N GLY A 99 -19.67 -3.14 1.11
CA GLY A 99 -19.46 -4.56 0.82
C GLY A 99 -19.81 -5.52 1.95
N LYS A 100 -20.15 -5.02 3.15
CA LYS A 100 -20.45 -5.79 4.36
C LYS A 100 -19.39 -6.84 4.69
N VAL A 101 -18.13 -6.49 4.44
CA VAL A 101 -16.97 -7.34 4.75
C VAL A 101 -16.36 -6.91 6.08
N GLU A 102 -16.22 -7.84 7.01
CA GLU A 102 -15.52 -7.57 8.27
C GLU A 102 -14.05 -7.20 8.00
N ARG A 103 -13.50 -6.30 8.82
CA ARG A 103 -12.16 -5.77 8.58
C ARG A 103 -11.11 -6.87 8.64
N GLU A 104 -11.32 -7.89 9.46
CA GLU A 104 -10.48 -9.05 9.69
C GLU A 104 -10.37 -9.91 8.41
N ASN A 105 -11.45 -9.94 7.63
CA ASN A 105 -11.57 -10.64 6.35
C ASN A 105 -10.99 -9.86 5.17
N ILE A 106 -10.36 -8.71 5.40
CA ILE A 106 -9.65 -7.93 4.38
C ILE A 106 -8.13 -8.12 4.54
N GLY A 107 -7.49 -8.54 3.46
CA GLY A 107 -6.05 -8.74 3.37
C GLY A 107 -5.38 -7.66 2.54
N ASP A 108 -4.54 -8.10 1.59
CA ASP A 108 -3.76 -7.21 0.74
C ASP A 108 -4.59 -6.30 -0.14
N ILE A 109 -4.11 -5.07 -0.29
CA ILE A 109 -4.68 -4.08 -1.21
C ILE A 109 -3.59 -3.57 -2.13
N LYS A 110 -3.74 -3.84 -3.43
CA LYS A 110 -2.86 -3.35 -4.48
C LYS A 110 -3.60 -2.35 -5.35
N ILE A 111 -3.18 -1.09 -5.31
CA ILE A 111 -3.78 -0.02 -6.10
C ILE A 111 -2.91 0.29 -7.31
N LEU A 112 -3.51 0.18 -8.50
CA LEU A 112 -2.92 0.59 -9.77
C LEU A 112 -3.58 1.89 -10.25
N ASP A 113 -3.21 2.38 -11.43
CA ASP A 113 -3.64 3.69 -11.90
C ASP A 113 -5.14 3.75 -12.14
N ASN A 114 -5.71 2.72 -12.78
CA ASN A 114 -7.11 2.70 -13.19
C ASN A 114 -7.96 1.66 -12.47
N TYR A 115 -7.34 0.74 -11.72
CA TYR A 115 -8.00 -0.34 -11.03
C TYR A 115 -7.23 -0.75 -9.78
N SER A 116 -7.86 -1.56 -8.95
CA SER A 116 -7.26 -2.08 -7.72
C SER A 116 -7.55 -3.57 -7.59
N PHE A 117 -6.71 -4.25 -6.81
CA PHE A 117 -6.95 -5.60 -6.34
C PHE A 117 -7.02 -5.61 -4.82
N ILE A 118 -7.97 -6.37 -4.29
CA ILE A 118 -8.14 -6.55 -2.86
C ILE A 118 -8.30 -8.04 -2.55
N THR A 119 -7.47 -8.56 -1.67
CA THR A 119 -7.59 -9.93 -1.18
C THR A 119 -8.54 -9.95 0.00
N ILE A 120 -9.58 -10.79 -0.05
CA ILE A 120 -10.52 -11.01 1.04
C ILE A 120 -10.76 -12.50 1.24
N SER A 121 -11.31 -12.91 2.38
CA SER A 121 -11.65 -14.33 2.61
C SER A 121 -12.63 -14.85 1.56
N GLN A 122 -12.51 -16.14 1.22
CA GLN A 122 -13.34 -16.74 0.18
C GLN A 122 -14.83 -16.67 0.55
N ALA A 123 -15.16 -16.82 1.84
CA ALA A 123 -16.53 -16.74 2.35
C ALA A 123 -17.15 -15.33 2.17
N ALA A 124 -16.35 -14.27 2.29
CA ALA A 124 -16.83 -12.90 2.14
C ALA A 124 -16.91 -12.42 0.67
N ALA A 125 -16.30 -13.17 -0.26
CA ALA A 125 -16.09 -12.69 -1.62
C ALA A 125 -17.36 -12.52 -2.45
N ALA A 126 -18.27 -13.50 -2.40
CA ALA A 126 -19.54 -13.42 -3.12
C ALA A 126 -20.37 -12.23 -2.63
N ASN A 127 -20.53 -12.09 -1.31
CA ASN A 127 -21.27 -10.98 -0.70
C ASN A 127 -20.65 -9.62 -1.05
N ALA A 128 -19.32 -9.51 -1.07
CA ALA A 128 -18.65 -8.27 -1.45
C ALA A 128 -18.92 -7.89 -2.92
N ILE A 129 -18.92 -8.86 -3.83
CA ILE A 129 -19.22 -8.63 -5.25
C ILE A 129 -20.67 -8.17 -5.40
N ASP A 130 -21.62 -8.89 -4.82
CA ASP A 130 -23.06 -8.61 -4.98
C ASP A 130 -23.45 -7.20 -4.48
N ASN A 131 -22.78 -6.72 -3.42
CA ASN A 131 -23.07 -5.39 -2.85
C ASN A 131 -22.28 -4.25 -3.52
N LEU A 132 -21.17 -4.53 -4.18
CA LEU A 132 -20.27 -3.49 -4.71
C LEU A 132 -20.29 -3.40 -6.24
N ASP A 133 -20.67 -4.45 -6.95
CA ASP A 133 -20.75 -4.40 -8.40
C ASP A 133 -21.92 -3.51 -8.84
N GLY A 134 -21.65 -2.60 -9.77
CA GLY A 134 -22.64 -1.70 -10.34
C GLY A 134 -22.98 -0.45 -9.51
N ILE A 135 -22.47 -0.31 -8.28
CA ILE A 135 -22.70 0.89 -7.46
C ILE A 135 -21.96 2.11 -8.01
N ASP A 136 -22.51 3.29 -7.78
CA ASP A 136 -21.82 4.54 -8.08
C ASP A 136 -20.82 4.91 -6.99
N TYR A 137 -19.55 5.06 -7.36
CA TYR A 137 -18.49 5.51 -6.46
C TYR A 137 -17.56 6.49 -7.18
N ARG A 138 -17.39 7.68 -6.60
CA ARG A 138 -16.59 8.77 -7.18
C ARG A 138 -16.97 9.10 -8.64
N GLY A 139 -18.27 9.14 -8.90
CA GLY A 139 -18.85 9.54 -10.19
C GLY A 139 -18.66 8.50 -11.31
N ARG A 140 -18.53 7.22 -10.97
CA ARG A 140 -18.55 6.12 -11.94
C ARG A 140 -19.16 4.87 -11.31
N LYS A 141 -19.83 4.07 -12.13
CA LYS A 141 -20.19 2.70 -11.76
C LYS A 141 -18.94 1.85 -11.56
N LEU A 142 -18.84 1.24 -10.39
CA LEU A 142 -17.83 0.25 -10.08
C LEU A 142 -18.13 -1.07 -10.78
N THR A 143 -17.06 -1.77 -11.11
CA THR A 143 -17.08 -3.16 -11.53
C THR A 143 -16.23 -3.92 -10.52
N VAL A 144 -16.85 -4.87 -9.83
CA VAL A 144 -16.21 -5.70 -8.82
C VAL A 144 -16.39 -7.16 -9.21
N ASN A 145 -15.29 -7.87 -9.45
CA ASN A 145 -15.34 -9.26 -9.91
C ASN A 145 -14.16 -10.04 -9.34
N LEU A 146 -14.22 -11.37 -9.38
CA LEU A 146 -13.05 -12.21 -9.11
C LEU A 146 -11.89 -11.81 -10.03
N ALA A 147 -10.70 -11.62 -9.46
CA ALA A 147 -9.53 -11.33 -10.24
C ALA A 147 -9.17 -12.56 -11.09
N LYS A 148 -9.04 -12.35 -12.40
CA LYS A 148 -8.55 -13.40 -13.30
C LYS A 148 -7.14 -13.76 -12.88
N LYS A 149 -6.94 -14.95 -12.30
CA LYS A 149 -5.61 -15.50 -12.08
C LYS A 149 -4.96 -15.61 -13.45
N LYS A 150 -3.81 -14.95 -13.64
CA LYS A 150 -3.05 -15.11 -14.88
C LYS A 150 -2.51 -16.54 -14.86
N THR A 151 -3.24 -17.47 -15.47
CA THR A 151 -2.69 -18.78 -15.79
C THR A 151 -1.60 -18.51 -16.81
N VAL A 152 -0.35 -18.58 -16.35
CA VAL A 152 0.80 -18.64 -17.25
C VAL A 152 0.75 -20.06 -17.79
N SER A 153 0.12 -20.22 -18.96
CA SER A 153 0.20 -21.44 -19.77
C SER A 153 1.51 -21.47 -20.53
#